data_AF-A0A3D4WKZ1-F1
#
_entry.id   AF-A0A3D4WKZ1-F1
#
_cell.length_a   1.000
_cell.length_b   1.000
_cell.length_c   1.000
_cell.angle_alpha   90.00
_cell.angle_beta   90.00
_cell.angle_gamma   90.00
#
_symmetry.space_group_name_H-M   'P 1'
#
loop_
_entity.id
_entity.type
_entity.pdbx_description
1 polymer ?
#
loop_
_entity_poly.entity_id
_entity_poly.type
_entity_poly.pdbx_seq_one_letter_code
_entity_poly.pdbx_strand_id
1 'polypeptide(L)'
;MARTAFAAVEVPSSFWDRPDVLDVLAQRDLGQLFRVLQKATGATQMQIGTAIGLSQAQVSEVMSGARKVTSIDVLARIVSGFGIPDPARATLFLGERQPDTKQRPRQVGFPDEEALEAMLAKRFLDVAAIYTSRSAFGSAHPVHELFDDATDVRAVGLSLNMLCQQYSDTGLYKLASGGARLRLLLLDPAGDAILRRESEEGYQPGRLSTLNELNLGVLQRIRDRLPRDKQENLQVAVHDETIRFNVVLVDERLCVVQPYLPHSRGVESPTIVIERRTHVAGLYTVFEQVFASAWEGGRPP
;
A
#
# COMPACT_ATOMS: atom_id res chain seq x y z
N MET A 1 -53.73 19.06 -26.95
CA MET A 1 -53.22 19.77 -25.76
C MET A 1 -53.01 18.76 -24.64
N ALA A 2 -51.75 18.55 -24.21
CA ALA A 2 -51.40 18.05 -22.89
C ALA A 2 -49.93 18.45 -22.64
N ARG A 3 -49.74 19.58 -21.95
CA ARG A 3 -48.44 20.05 -21.45
C ARG A 3 -48.05 19.14 -20.30
N THR A 4 -47.07 18.27 -20.49
CA THR A 4 -46.50 17.47 -19.38
C THR A 4 -45.74 18.42 -18.47
N ALA A 5 -46.28 18.63 -17.26
CA ALA A 5 -45.72 19.50 -16.24
C ALA A 5 -44.43 18.88 -15.64
N PHE A 6 -43.56 19.76 -15.14
CA PHE A 6 -42.23 19.53 -14.53
C PHE A 6 -41.07 19.43 -15.52
N ALA A 7 -40.67 20.59 -16.07
CA ALA A 7 -39.44 20.73 -16.83
C ALA A 7 -38.24 20.37 -15.95
N ALA A 8 -37.41 19.43 -16.41
CA ALA A 8 -36.10 19.15 -15.85
C ALA A 8 -35.27 20.44 -15.86
N VAL A 9 -34.49 20.65 -14.80
CA VAL A 9 -33.51 21.73 -14.79
C VAL A 9 -32.42 21.33 -15.79
N GLU A 10 -32.52 21.81 -17.04
CA GLU A 10 -31.49 21.61 -18.04
C GLU A 10 -30.32 22.55 -17.74
N VAL A 11 -29.21 21.97 -17.28
CA VAL A 11 -27.96 22.69 -17.04
C VAL A 11 -27.07 22.49 -18.27
N PRO A 12 -26.73 23.54 -19.03
CA PRO A 12 -25.81 23.42 -20.17
C PRO A 12 -24.47 22.83 -19.73
N SER A 13 -23.86 21.96 -20.53
CA SER A 13 -22.57 21.35 -20.18
C SER A 13 -21.46 22.38 -19.90
N SER A 14 -21.45 23.48 -20.67
CA SER A 14 -20.51 24.60 -20.50
C SER A 14 -20.66 25.36 -19.17
N PHE A 15 -21.75 25.17 -18.43
CA PHE A 15 -21.93 25.74 -17.09
C PHE A 15 -20.90 25.17 -16.11
N TRP A 16 -20.63 23.86 -16.20
CA TRP A 16 -19.76 23.15 -15.26
C TRP A 16 -18.28 23.46 -15.42
N ASP A 17 -17.89 24.00 -16.58
CA ASP A 17 -16.52 24.41 -16.89
C ASP A 17 -16.19 25.84 -16.42
N ARG A 18 -17.19 26.57 -15.92
CA ARG A 18 -16.98 27.97 -15.53
C ARG A 18 -16.13 28.06 -14.25
N PRO A 19 -15.14 28.98 -14.19
CA PRO A 19 -14.30 29.14 -13.02
C PRO A 19 -15.08 29.38 -11.72
N ASP A 20 -16.15 30.20 -11.77
CA ASP A 20 -16.98 30.50 -10.60
C ASP A 20 -17.79 29.29 -10.10
N VAL A 21 -18.16 28.37 -11.00
CA VAL A 21 -18.83 27.12 -10.63
C VAL A 21 -17.83 26.12 -10.04
N LEU A 22 -16.64 26.00 -10.64
CA LEU A 22 -15.58 25.12 -10.13
C LEU A 22 -15.11 25.53 -8.73
N ASP A 23 -14.97 26.84 -8.45
CA ASP A 23 -14.58 27.34 -7.12
C ASP A 23 -15.64 26.99 -6.06
N VAL A 24 -16.93 27.12 -6.41
CA VAL A 24 -18.06 26.75 -5.54
C VAL A 24 -18.10 25.24 -5.28
N LEU A 25 -17.84 24.42 -6.30
CA LEU A 25 -17.77 22.96 -6.17
C LEU A 25 -16.60 22.54 -5.27
N ALA A 26 -15.41 23.14 -5.46
CA ALA A 26 -14.23 22.85 -4.66
C ALA A 26 -14.44 23.19 -3.16
N GLN A 27 -15.15 24.28 -2.88
CA GLN A 27 -15.51 24.69 -1.52
C GLN A 27 -16.72 23.93 -0.95
N ARG A 28 -17.39 23.10 -1.76
CA ARG A 28 -18.63 22.39 -1.43
C ARG A 28 -19.75 23.31 -0.93
N ASP A 29 -19.78 24.55 -1.40
CA ASP A 29 -20.83 25.51 -1.05
C ASP A 29 -22.08 25.26 -1.92
N LEU A 30 -22.87 24.26 -1.53
CA LEU A 30 -24.08 23.88 -2.27
C LEU A 30 -25.17 24.98 -2.24
N GLY A 31 -25.16 25.84 -1.22
CA GLY A 31 -26.07 26.99 -1.17
C GLY A 31 -25.73 27.99 -2.28
N GLN A 32 -24.44 28.28 -2.45
CA GLN A 32 -23.96 29.11 -3.56
C GLN A 32 -24.12 28.42 -4.91
N LEU A 33 -23.93 27.10 -5.00
CA LEU A 33 -24.15 26.34 -6.24
C LEU A 33 -25.59 26.52 -6.72
N PHE A 34 -26.57 26.39 -5.83
CA PHE A 34 -27.98 26.60 -6.18
C PHE A 34 -28.23 28.03 -6.65
N ARG A 35 -27.63 29.05 -6.00
CA ARG A 35 -27.77 30.45 -6.44
C ARG A 35 -27.19 30.70 -7.83
N VAL A 36 -26.00 30.16 -8.12
CA VAL A 36 -25.35 30.30 -9.43
C VAL A 36 -26.13 29.55 -10.51
N LEU A 37 -26.66 28.37 -10.18
CA LEU A 37 -27.54 27.60 -11.05
C LEU A 37 -28.84 28.35 -11.35
N GLN A 38 -29.51 28.94 -10.36
CA GLN A 38 -30.73 29.74 -10.57
C GLN A 38 -30.48 30.92 -11.52
N LYS A 39 -29.35 31.61 -11.36
CA LYS A 39 -28.98 32.73 -12.24
C LYS A 39 -28.72 32.28 -13.68
N ALA A 40 -28.21 31.07 -13.88
CA ALA A 40 -27.86 30.56 -15.20
C ALA A 40 -29.05 29.92 -15.93
N THR A 41 -29.97 29.25 -15.21
CA THR A 41 -31.06 28.48 -15.82
C THR A 41 -32.44 29.09 -15.59
N GLY A 42 -32.58 30.06 -14.69
CA GLY A 42 -33.87 30.59 -14.25
C GLY A 42 -34.68 29.62 -13.38
N ALA A 43 -34.09 28.51 -12.93
CA ALA A 43 -34.81 27.51 -12.14
C ALA A 43 -35.27 28.07 -10.79
N THR A 44 -36.52 27.77 -10.42
CA THR A 44 -37.06 28.10 -9.09
C THR A 44 -36.53 27.13 -8.02
N GLN A 45 -36.60 27.53 -6.75
CA GLN A 45 -36.21 26.63 -5.64
C GLN A 45 -37.06 25.35 -5.60
N MET A 46 -38.32 25.44 -6.04
CA MET A 46 -39.19 24.28 -6.19
C MET A 46 -38.64 23.31 -7.25
N GLN A 47 -38.25 23.82 -8.43
CA GLN A 47 -37.68 23.01 -9.51
C GLN A 47 -36.33 22.39 -9.11
N ILE A 48 -35.48 23.14 -8.41
CA ILE A 48 -34.23 22.63 -7.82
C ILE A 48 -34.54 21.49 -6.86
N GLY A 49 -35.49 21.68 -5.94
CA GLY A 49 -35.88 20.66 -4.97
C GLY A 49 -36.40 19.40 -5.64
N THR A 50 -37.29 19.53 -6.63
CA THR A 50 -37.81 18.41 -7.40
C THR A 50 -36.69 17.62 -8.10
N ALA A 51 -35.69 18.29 -8.67
CA ALA A 51 -34.59 17.63 -9.37
C ALA A 51 -33.71 16.76 -8.45
N ILE A 52 -33.57 17.13 -7.18
CA ILE A 52 -32.64 16.48 -6.22
C ILE A 52 -33.37 15.77 -5.06
N GLY A 53 -34.70 15.68 -5.14
CA GLY A 53 -35.54 15.03 -4.11
C GLY A 53 -35.55 15.76 -2.75
N LEU A 54 -35.51 17.09 -2.76
CA LEU A 54 -35.68 17.95 -1.58
C LEU A 54 -36.93 18.81 -1.69
N SER A 55 -37.50 19.23 -0.56
CA SER A 55 -38.59 20.21 -0.57
C SER A 55 -38.07 21.63 -0.83
N GLN A 56 -38.93 22.53 -1.31
CA GLN A 56 -38.56 23.93 -1.54
C GLN A 56 -38.05 24.61 -0.24
N ALA A 57 -38.66 24.32 0.92
CA ALA A 57 -38.20 24.83 2.20
C ALA A 57 -36.77 24.35 2.53
N GLN A 58 -36.46 23.08 2.28
CA GLN A 58 -35.12 22.52 2.50
C GLN A 58 -34.08 23.15 1.55
N VAL A 59 -34.44 23.40 0.29
CA VAL A 59 -33.59 24.14 -0.65
C VAL A 59 -33.34 25.55 -0.13
N SER A 60 -34.37 26.23 0.37
CA SER A 60 -34.23 27.57 0.95
C SER A 60 -33.31 27.60 2.17
N GLU A 61 -33.40 26.62 3.06
CA GLU A 61 -32.51 26.49 4.24
C GLU A 61 -31.05 26.27 3.85
N VAL A 62 -30.80 25.48 2.80
CA VAL A 62 -29.45 25.28 2.26
C VAL A 62 -28.95 26.58 1.60
N MET A 63 -29.81 27.26 0.85
CA MET A 63 -29.47 28.55 0.23
C MET A 63 -29.35 29.71 1.21
N SER A 64 -29.89 29.64 2.42
CA SER A 64 -29.67 30.66 3.45
C SER A 64 -28.48 30.34 4.36
N GLY A 65 -27.93 29.12 4.27
CA GLY A 65 -26.88 28.62 5.15
C GLY A 65 -27.40 28.11 6.50
N ALA A 66 -28.72 28.15 6.74
CA ALA A 66 -29.35 27.60 7.94
C ALA A 66 -29.20 26.07 8.03
N ARG A 67 -29.00 25.40 6.90
CA ARG A 67 -28.75 23.96 6.82
C ARG A 67 -27.56 23.64 5.94
N LYS A 68 -26.61 22.85 6.47
CA LYS A 68 -25.52 22.25 5.69
C LYS A 68 -25.93 20.85 5.23
N VAL A 69 -25.59 20.51 3.99
CA VAL A 69 -25.76 19.16 3.47
C VAL A 69 -24.55 18.32 3.86
N THR A 70 -24.77 17.31 4.69
CA THR A 70 -23.71 16.41 5.17
C THR A 70 -23.91 14.96 4.74
N SER A 71 -25.11 14.61 4.26
CA SER A 71 -25.44 13.25 3.83
C SER A 71 -24.95 12.97 2.41
N ILE A 72 -24.24 11.85 2.26
CA ILE A 72 -23.79 11.34 0.98
C ILE A 72 -24.97 11.02 0.03
N ASP A 73 -26.11 10.57 0.56
CA ASP A 73 -27.30 10.28 -0.24
C ASP A 73 -27.93 11.54 -0.82
N VAL A 74 -27.82 12.67 -0.12
CA VAL A 74 -28.25 13.98 -0.64
C VAL A 74 -27.28 14.44 -1.73
N LEU A 75 -25.98 14.28 -1.54
CA LEU A 75 -24.96 14.61 -2.55
C LEU A 75 -25.13 13.76 -3.83
N ALA A 76 -25.39 12.46 -3.70
CA ALA A 76 -25.62 11.58 -4.85
C ALA A 76 -26.86 12.00 -5.66
N ARG A 77 -27.93 12.43 -4.98
CA ARG A 77 -29.13 12.99 -5.63
C ARG A 77 -28.89 14.33 -6.29
N ILE A 78 -28.01 15.17 -5.74
CA ILE A 78 -27.61 16.44 -6.36
C ILE A 78 -26.82 16.19 -7.65
N VAL A 79 -25.85 15.27 -7.59
CA VAL A 79 -25.00 14.90 -8.74
C VAL A 79 -25.84 14.32 -9.88
N SER A 80 -26.71 13.37 -9.57
CA SER A 80 -27.60 12.74 -10.56
C SER A 80 -28.69 13.70 -11.04
N GLY A 81 -29.30 14.47 -10.13
CA GLY A 81 -30.39 15.38 -10.42
C GLY A 81 -30.02 16.56 -11.34
N PHE A 82 -28.77 17.03 -11.29
CA PHE A 82 -28.28 18.07 -12.21
C PHE A 82 -27.41 17.55 -13.35
N GLY A 83 -27.17 16.24 -13.44
CA GLY A 83 -26.32 15.65 -14.46
C GLY A 83 -24.88 16.19 -14.44
N ILE A 84 -24.28 16.29 -13.26
CA ILE A 84 -22.93 16.85 -13.10
C ILE A 84 -21.91 15.94 -13.82
N PRO A 85 -21.10 16.47 -14.77
CA PRO A 85 -20.13 15.68 -15.51
C PRO A 85 -18.90 15.28 -14.68
N ASP A 86 -18.19 14.22 -15.08
CA ASP A 86 -17.04 13.66 -14.34
C ASP A 86 -16.01 14.66 -13.82
N PRO A 87 -15.52 15.64 -14.61
CA PRO A 87 -14.53 16.60 -14.12
C PRO A 87 -15.06 17.48 -12.98
N ALA A 88 -16.33 17.89 -13.08
CA ALA A 88 -16.99 18.70 -12.05
C ALA A 88 -17.36 17.87 -10.80
N ARG A 89 -17.71 16.59 -10.99
CA ARG A 89 -17.90 15.63 -9.88
C ARG A 89 -16.61 15.45 -9.09
N ALA A 90 -15.49 15.24 -9.77
CA ALA A 90 -14.18 15.11 -9.13
C ALA A 90 -13.85 16.36 -8.30
N THR A 91 -14.10 17.55 -8.83
CA THR A 91 -13.89 18.83 -8.11
C THR A 91 -14.76 18.91 -6.84
N LEU A 92 -16.04 18.53 -6.92
CA LEU A 92 -16.96 18.52 -5.77
C LEU A 92 -16.52 17.54 -4.65
N PHE A 93 -16.09 16.33 -5.03
CA PHE A 93 -15.76 15.29 -4.06
C PHE A 93 -14.34 15.43 -3.50
N LEU A 94 -13.37 15.85 -4.31
CA LEU A 94 -11.97 15.89 -3.92
C LEU A 94 -11.52 17.27 -3.42
N GLY A 95 -12.23 18.35 -3.77
CA GLY A 95 -11.89 19.71 -3.34
C GLY A 95 -10.69 20.32 -4.08
N GLU A 96 -10.16 19.63 -5.09
CA GLU A 96 -9.03 20.08 -5.89
C GLU A 96 -9.51 20.52 -7.28
N ARG A 97 -9.12 21.74 -7.67
CA ARG A 97 -9.30 22.22 -9.05
C ARG A 97 -8.34 21.42 -9.93
N GLN A 98 -8.87 20.48 -10.70
CA GLN A 98 -8.04 19.70 -11.63
C GLN A 98 -7.37 20.68 -12.62
N PRO A 99 -6.03 20.66 -12.78
CA PRO A 99 -5.37 21.50 -13.77
C PRO A 99 -5.85 21.13 -15.19
N ASP A 100 -6.01 22.16 -16.01
CA ASP A 100 -6.57 22.14 -17.36
C ASP A 100 -5.97 21.04 -18.23
N THR A 101 -6.74 19.98 -18.49
CA THR A 101 -6.28 18.77 -19.21
C THR A 101 -6.42 18.89 -20.73
N LYS A 102 -6.46 20.11 -21.28
CA LYS A 102 -6.49 20.37 -22.73
C LYS A 102 -5.11 20.35 -23.40
N GLN A 103 -4.13 19.62 -22.87
CA GLN A 103 -2.94 19.27 -23.65
C GLN A 103 -3.16 17.93 -24.34
N ARG A 104 -3.52 17.97 -25.63
CA ARG A 104 -3.42 16.80 -26.52
C ARG A 104 -2.02 16.22 -26.40
N PRO A 105 -1.83 14.90 -26.19
CA PRO A 105 -0.51 14.32 -26.20
C PRO A 105 0.08 14.51 -27.61
N ARG A 106 1.25 15.17 -27.67
CA ARG A 106 2.11 15.09 -28.86
C ARG A 106 2.41 13.62 -29.09
N GLN A 107 2.22 13.13 -30.33
CA GLN A 107 2.69 11.80 -30.70
C GLN A 107 4.21 11.78 -30.53
N VAL A 108 4.67 11.15 -29.46
CA VAL A 108 6.08 10.83 -29.25
C VAL A 108 6.26 9.41 -29.76
N GLY A 109 7.24 9.20 -30.64
CA GLY A 109 7.63 7.85 -31.08
C GLY A 109 7.99 6.97 -29.88
N PHE A 110 7.86 5.66 -30.03
CA PHE A 110 8.23 4.71 -28.97
C PHE A 110 9.68 4.99 -28.52
N PRO A 111 9.92 5.22 -27.21
CA PRO A 111 11.27 5.41 -26.70
C PRO A 111 12.10 4.15 -26.95
N ASP A 112 13.40 4.33 -27.15
CA ASP A 112 14.34 3.21 -27.15
C ASP A 112 14.37 2.53 -25.77
N GLU A 113 14.91 1.32 -25.71
CA GLU A 113 14.88 0.47 -24.52
C GLU A 113 15.59 1.12 -23.32
N GLU A 114 16.68 1.87 -23.55
CA GLU A 114 17.38 2.63 -22.51
C GLU A 114 16.56 3.81 -21.99
N ALA A 115 15.86 4.56 -22.85
CA ALA A 115 14.96 5.62 -22.41
C ALA A 115 13.71 5.06 -21.73
N LEU A 116 13.20 3.90 -22.16
CA LEU A 116 12.10 3.19 -21.52
C LEU A 116 12.50 2.72 -20.12
N GLU A 117 13.68 2.11 -19.97
CA GLU A 117 14.27 1.73 -18.68
C GLU A 117 14.50 2.96 -17.79
N ALA A 118 15.05 4.06 -18.31
CA ALA A 118 15.23 5.28 -17.54
C ALA A 118 13.89 5.92 -17.11
N MET A 119 12.85 5.80 -17.93
CA MET A 119 11.48 6.24 -17.62
C MET A 119 10.78 5.31 -16.62
N LEU A 120 10.99 4.00 -16.71
CA LEU A 120 10.45 2.99 -15.79
C LEU A 120 11.19 3.02 -14.44
N ALA A 121 12.50 3.21 -14.44
CA ALA A 121 13.31 3.44 -13.24
C ALA A 121 12.88 4.74 -12.52
N LYS A 122 12.50 5.79 -13.27
CA LYS A 122 11.83 6.96 -12.70
C LYS A 122 10.44 6.67 -12.13
N ARG A 123 9.76 5.62 -12.62
CA ARG A 123 8.39 5.25 -12.22
C ARG A 123 8.33 4.27 -11.05
N PHE A 124 9.35 3.41 -10.88
CA PHE A 124 9.38 2.36 -9.85
C PHE A 124 10.59 2.44 -8.88
N LEU A 125 11.42 3.50 -8.97
CA LEU A 125 12.57 3.84 -8.11
C LEU A 125 13.55 2.67 -7.90
N ASP A 126 13.25 1.74 -7.02
CA ASP A 126 14.09 0.62 -6.62
C ASP A 126 13.39 -0.76 -6.59
N VAL A 127 12.12 -0.87 -7.02
CA VAL A 127 11.47 -2.17 -7.21
C VAL A 127 11.98 -2.83 -8.49
N ALA A 128 12.64 -3.97 -8.35
CA ALA A 128 13.21 -4.74 -9.46
C ALA A 128 12.21 -5.77 -10.02
N ALA A 129 11.43 -6.42 -9.16
CA ALA A 129 10.43 -7.41 -9.59
C ALA A 129 9.30 -7.55 -8.57
N ILE A 130 8.13 -8.00 -9.04
CA ILE A 130 7.00 -8.41 -8.20
C ILE A 130 6.54 -9.79 -8.65
N TYR A 131 6.44 -10.70 -7.69
CA TYR A 131 5.91 -12.04 -7.87
C TYR A 131 4.56 -12.16 -7.16
N THR A 132 3.60 -12.81 -7.79
CA THR A 132 2.24 -12.96 -7.26
C THR A 132 2.17 -13.89 -6.05
N SER A 133 3.15 -14.76 -5.86
CA SER A 133 3.25 -15.69 -4.73
C SER A 133 4.69 -15.94 -4.32
N ARG A 134 4.91 -16.51 -3.12
CA ARG A 134 6.24 -16.93 -2.66
C ARG A 134 6.78 -18.11 -3.47
N SER A 135 5.90 -18.97 -3.98
CA SER A 135 6.29 -20.10 -4.83
C SER A 135 6.80 -19.63 -6.19
N ALA A 136 6.16 -18.62 -6.79
CA ALA A 136 6.63 -18.01 -8.04
C ALA A 136 8.01 -17.37 -7.84
N PHE A 137 8.20 -16.62 -6.75
CA PHE A 137 9.50 -16.07 -6.39
C PHE A 137 10.56 -17.17 -6.20
N GLY A 138 10.30 -18.19 -5.37
CA GLY A 138 11.27 -19.24 -5.09
C GLY A 138 11.64 -20.10 -6.31
N SER A 139 10.76 -20.16 -7.31
CA SER A 139 11.06 -20.82 -8.60
C SER A 139 11.97 -19.99 -9.49
N ALA A 140 11.85 -18.65 -9.43
CA ALA A 140 12.64 -17.72 -10.23
C ALA A 140 13.98 -17.33 -9.56
N HIS A 141 14.02 -17.38 -8.22
CA HIS A 141 15.18 -17.01 -7.40
C HIS A 141 15.43 -18.09 -6.33
N PRO A 142 16.14 -19.18 -6.70
CA PRO A 142 16.56 -20.19 -5.75
C PRO A 142 17.38 -19.59 -4.59
N VAL A 143 17.15 -20.08 -3.38
CA VAL A 143 17.78 -19.50 -2.16
C VAL A 143 19.31 -19.53 -2.16
N HIS A 144 19.94 -20.47 -2.86
CA HIS A 144 21.40 -20.52 -2.96
C HIS A 144 21.97 -19.34 -3.77
N GLU A 145 21.27 -18.90 -4.83
CA GLU A 145 21.65 -17.71 -5.59
C GLU A 145 21.53 -16.42 -4.76
N LEU A 146 20.66 -16.43 -3.74
CA LEU A 146 20.47 -15.30 -2.84
C LEU A 146 21.54 -15.24 -1.73
N PHE A 147 22.08 -16.39 -1.30
CA PHE A 147 22.83 -16.48 -0.05
C PHE A 147 24.25 -17.03 -0.15
N ASP A 148 24.60 -17.87 -1.13
CA ASP A 148 25.87 -18.62 -1.13
C ASP A 148 27.11 -17.71 -1.02
N ASP A 149 27.04 -16.51 -1.61
CA ASP A 149 28.11 -15.52 -1.63
C ASP A 149 27.83 -14.30 -0.72
N ALA A 150 26.79 -14.37 0.12
CA ALA A 150 26.38 -13.24 0.95
C ALA A 150 27.41 -12.92 2.05
N THR A 151 27.65 -11.64 2.29
CA THR A 151 28.56 -11.10 3.32
C THR A 151 27.83 -10.43 4.48
N ASP A 152 26.63 -9.87 4.25
CA ASP A 152 25.71 -9.39 5.27
C ASP A 152 24.29 -9.88 4.93
N VAL A 153 23.66 -10.56 5.89
CA VAL A 153 22.27 -10.99 5.81
C VAL A 153 21.54 -10.47 7.04
N ARG A 154 20.53 -9.64 6.83
CA ARG A 154 19.63 -9.14 7.88
C ARG A 154 18.22 -9.60 7.55
N ALA A 155 17.56 -10.26 8.48
CA ALA A 155 16.22 -10.76 8.23
C ALA A 155 15.31 -10.60 9.45
N VAL A 156 14.09 -10.13 9.20
CA VAL A 156 13.00 -10.13 10.19
C VAL A 156 11.77 -10.80 9.59
N GLY A 157 11.19 -11.73 10.33
CA GLY A 157 10.09 -12.54 9.83
C GLY A 157 9.49 -13.42 10.91
N LEU A 158 8.36 -14.04 10.62
CA LEU A 158 7.65 -14.92 11.54
C LEU A 158 8.56 -16.10 11.90
N SER A 159 8.87 -16.95 10.92
CA SER A 159 9.72 -18.15 11.10
C SER A 159 11.02 -18.11 10.31
N LEU A 160 11.19 -17.11 9.43
CA LEU A 160 12.32 -17.01 8.48
C LEU A 160 12.54 -18.30 7.65
N ASN A 161 11.47 -18.95 7.19
CA ASN A 161 11.54 -20.26 6.50
C ASN A 161 12.47 -20.29 5.28
N MET A 162 12.67 -19.15 4.60
CA MET A 162 13.63 -19.07 3.49
C MET A 162 15.06 -19.40 3.94
N LEU A 163 15.45 -18.96 5.15
CA LEU A 163 16.76 -19.24 5.75
C LEU A 163 16.75 -20.54 6.56
N CYS A 164 15.68 -20.81 7.31
CA CYS A 164 15.65 -21.92 8.27
C CYS A 164 15.18 -23.27 7.68
N GLN A 165 14.43 -23.27 6.57
CA GLN A 165 13.86 -24.49 5.97
C GLN A 165 14.32 -24.73 4.54
N GLN A 166 14.48 -23.67 3.76
CA GLN A 166 14.82 -23.78 2.33
C GLN A 166 16.33 -23.71 2.11
N TYR A 167 17.00 -22.82 2.82
CA TYR A 167 18.46 -22.77 2.84
C TYR A 167 19.03 -23.79 3.81
N SER A 168 20.21 -24.34 3.51
CA SER A 168 20.74 -25.48 4.27
C SER A 168 21.48 -25.04 5.54
N ASP A 169 21.36 -25.82 6.62
CA ASP A 169 22.14 -25.65 7.86
C ASP A 169 23.66 -25.58 7.57
N THR A 170 24.11 -26.38 6.59
CA THR A 170 25.51 -26.40 6.15
C THR A 170 25.89 -25.09 5.44
N GLY A 171 24.98 -24.53 4.65
CA GLY A 171 25.15 -23.23 4.00
C GLY A 171 25.23 -22.09 5.02
N LEU A 172 24.29 -22.03 5.97
CA LEU A 172 24.32 -21.06 7.08
C LEU A 172 25.63 -21.14 7.87
N TYR A 173 26.06 -22.36 8.20
CA TYR A 173 27.35 -22.58 8.87
C TYR A 173 28.52 -22.08 8.02
N LYS A 174 28.57 -22.40 6.72
CA LYS A 174 29.62 -21.95 5.80
C LYS A 174 29.68 -20.43 5.69
N LEU A 175 28.54 -19.74 5.59
CA LEU A 175 28.49 -18.27 5.56
C LEU A 175 29.06 -17.67 6.84
N ALA A 176 28.51 -18.05 7.99
CA ALA A 176 28.92 -17.50 9.28
C ALA A 176 30.41 -17.82 9.58
N SER A 177 30.85 -19.06 9.30
CA SER A 177 32.24 -19.45 9.45
C SER A 177 33.17 -18.82 8.41
N GLY A 178 32.66 -18.45 7.24
CA GLY A 178 33.36 -17.69 6.20
C GLY A 178 33.55 -16.20 6.52
N GLY A 179 32.83 -15.69 7.52
CA GLY A 179 32.92 -14.29 7.96
C GLY A 179 31.70 -13.44 7.63
N ALA A 180 30.68 -14.00 6.97
CA ALA A 180 29.43 -13.30 6.71
C ALA A 180 28.70 -13.00 8.01
N ARG A 181 28.08 -11.81 8.11
CA ARG A 181 27.30 -11.39 9.28
C ARG A 181 25.83 -11.68 9.06
N LEU A 182 25.23 -12.49 9.92
CA LEU A 182 23.81 -12.83 9.90
C LEU A 182 23.13 -12.29 11.15
N ARG A 183 22.10 -11.47 10.96
CA ARG A 183 21.24 -10.94 12.03
C ARG A 183 19.80 -11.33 11.75
N LEU A 184 19.31 -12.31 12.52
CA LEU A 184 18.04 -13.00 12.27
C LEU A 184 17.08 -12.74 13.42
N LEU A 185 15.97 -12.06 13.12
CA LEU A 185 14.93 -11.73 14.09
C LEU A 185 13.66 -12.52 13.77
N LEU A 186 13.26 -13.38 14.69
CA LEU A 186 12.08 -14.23 14.57
C LEU A 186 10.96 -13.74 15.48
N LEU A 187 9.72 -14.17 15.21
CA LEU A 187 8.64 -13.97 16.17
C LEU A 187 8.84 -14.88 17.38
N ASP A 188 8.60 -14.36 18.58
CA ASP A 188 8.75 -15.13 19.81
C ASP A 188 7.74 -16.30 19.85
N PRO A 189 8.20 -17.57 19.96
CA PRO A 189 7.29 -18.71 20.04
C PRO A 189 6.40 -18.71 21.28
N ALA A 190 6.81 -18.03 22.35
CA ALA A 190 6.06 -17.88 23.60
C ALA A 190 5.26 -16.57 23.67
N GLY A 191 5.27 -15.75 22.61
CA GLY A 191 4.64 -14.43 22.57
C GLY A 191 3.16 -14.42 22.16
N ASP A 192 2.47 -13.32 22.44
CA ASP A 192 1.06 -13.14 22.06
C ASP A 192 0.90 -12.91 20.54
N ALA A 193 1.91 -12.37 19.87
CA ALA A 193 1.88 -12.09 18.44
C ALA A 193 1.83 -13.38 17.60
N ILE A 194 2.54 -14.44 18.01
CA ILE A 194 2.53 -15.70 17.27
C ILE A 194 1.18 -16.42 17.39
N LEU A 195 0.57 -16.37 18.58
CA LEU A 195 -0.77 -16.92 18.84
C LEU A 195 -1.83 -16.20 18.00
N ARG A 196 -1.77 -14.86 17.94
CA ARG A 196 -2.65 -14.07 17.08
C ARG A 196 -2.50 -14.46 15.62
N ARG A 197 -1.27 -14.59 15.14
CA ARG A 197 -1.01 -14.93 13.73
C ARG A 197 -1.46 -16.34 13.37
N GLU A 198 -1.32 -17.27 14.30
CA GLU A 198 -1.80 -18.64 14.12
C GLU A 198 -3.32 -18.70 13.98
N SER A 199 -4.04 -17.91 14.78
CA SER A 199 -5.48 -17.75 14.67
C SER A 199 -5.89 -17.10 13.34
N GLU A 200 -5.18 -16.06 12.89
CA GLU A 200 -5.44 -15.38 11.60
C GLU A 200 -5.29 -16.32 10.38
N GLU A 201 -4.32 -17.23 10.41
CA GLU A 201 -4.09 -18.20 9.32
C GLU A 201 -4.94 -19.47 9.45
N GLY A 202 -5.74 -19.59 10.52
CA GLY A 202 -6.59 -20.76 10.77
C GLY A 202 -5.80 -22.02 11.06
N TYR A 203 -4.60 -21.89 11.64
CA TYR A 203 -3.79 -23.03 12.05
C TYR A 203 -4.26 -23.60 13.39
N GLN A 204 -3.86 -24.85 13.65
CA GLN A 204 -4.09 -25.47 14.96
C GLN A 204 -3.24 -24.77 16.02
N PRO A 205 -3.76 -24.61 17.25
CA PRO A 205 -3.02 -24.06 18.38
C PRO A 205 -1.63 -24.68 18.55
N GLY A 206 -0.59 -23.85 18.66
CA GLY A 206 0.81 -24.21 18.89
C GLY A 206 1.61 -24.59 17.64
N ARG A 207 1.00 -24.70 16.45
CA ARG A 207 1.68 -25.08 15.21
C ARG A 207 2.83 -24.12 14.83
N LEU A 208 2.60 -22.81 14.89
CA LEU A 208 3.60 -21.79 14.58
C LEU A 208 4.60 -21.64 15.72
N SER A 209 4.17 -21.73 16.97
CA SER A 209 5.07 -21.75 18.13
C SER A 209 6.09 -22.88 18.04
N THR A 210 5.63 -24.13 17.86
CA THR A 210 6.53 -25.29 17.69
C THR A 210 7.45 -25.12 16.49
N LEU A 211 6.96 -24.56 15.38
CA LEU A 211 7.81 -24.31 14.22
C LEU A 211 8.94 -23.31 14.54
N ASN A 212 8.62 -22.23 15.23
CA ASN A 212 9.59 -21.22 15.60
C ASN A 212 10.60 -21.73 16.63
N GLU A 213 10.17 -22.53 17.61
CA GLU A 213 11.07 -23.21 18.55
C GLU A 213 12.09 -24.09 17.82
N LEU A 214 11.63 -24.88 16.84
CA LEU A 214 12.52 -25.73 16.03
C LEU A 214 13.52 -24.89 15.23
N ASN A 215 13.06 -23.83 14.57
CA ASN A 215 13.93 -22.95 13.78
C ASN A 215 14.97 -22.24 14.67
N LEU A 216 14.57 -21.73 15.84
CA LEU A 216 15.49 -21.13 16.81
C LEU A 216 16.53 -22.14 17.30
N GLY A 217 16.11 -23.36 17.62
CA GLY A 217 17.02 -24.43 18.04
C GLY A 217 18.03 -24.84 16.96
N VAL A 218 17.64 -24.79 15.67
CA VAL A 218 18.58 -25.00 14.56
C VAL A 218 19.62 -23.87 14.52
N LEU A 219 19.18 -22.61 14.55
CA LEU A 219 20.09 -21.45 14.48
C LEU A 219 21.05 -21.40 15.68
N GLN A 220 20.56 -21.66 16.89
CA GLN A 220 21.38 -21.75 18.10
C GLN A 220 22.42 -22.86 17.98
N ARG A 221 22.04 -24.06 17.52
CA ARG A 221 23.00 -25.17 17.31
C ARG A 221 24.05 -24.85 16.26
N ILE A 222 23.69 -24.12 15.19
CA ILE A 222 24.66 -23.69 14.18
C ILE A 222 25.64 -22.69 14.81
N ARG A 223 25.15 -21.69 15.54
CA ARG A 223 25.96 -20.68 16.23
C ARG A 223 26.93 -21.33 17.21
N ASP A 224 26.47 -22.26 18.02
CA ASP A 224 27.28 -22.92 19.06
C ASP A 224 28.40 -23.80 18.47
N ARG A 225 28.24 -24.26 17.21
CA ARG A 225 29.27 -24.99 16.45
C ARG A 225 30.30 -24.10 15.78
N LEU A 226 30.07 -22.78 15.70
CA LEU A 226 31.04 -21.85 15.12
C LEU A 226 32.28 -21.72 16.04
N PRO A 227 33.46 -21.46 15.47
CA PRO A 227 34.62 -21.00 16.23
C PRO A 227 34.25 -19.82 17.12
N ARG A 228 34.82 -19.74 18.34
CA ARG A 228 34.45 -18.72 19.34
C ARG A 228 34.58 -17.29 18.81
N ASP A 229 35.59 -17.02 17.99
CA ASP A 229 35.84 -15.74 17.33
C ASP A 229 34.82 -15.41 16.23
N LYS A 230 34.00 -16.38 15.83
CA LYS A 230 32.98 -16.26 14.77
C LYS A 230 31.56 -16.45 15.27
N GLN A 231 31.33 -16.69 16.55
CA GLN A 231 29.96 -16.86 17.09
C GLN A 231 29.11 -15.59 16.89
N GLU A 232 29.74 -14.41 16.97
CA GLU A 232 29.09 -13.11 16.70
C GLU A 232 28.68 -12.92 15.23
N ASN A 233 29.15 -13.76 14.33
CA ASN A 233 28.72 -13.71 12.94
C ASN A 233 27.29 -14.23 12.76
N LEU A 234 26.73 -14.99 13.71
CA LEU A 234 25.33 -15.43 13.68
C LEU A 234 24.60 -14.96 14.93
N GLN A 235 23.90 -13.83 14.80
CA GLN A 235 23.08 -13.25 15.85
C GLN A 235 21.61 -13.58 15.61
N VAL A 236 20.96 -14.08 16.66
CA VAL A 236 19.55 -14.48 16.65
C VAL A 236 18.85 -13.75 17.78
N ALA A 237 17.70 -13.17 17.46
CA ALA A 237 16.83 -12.48 18.40
C ALA A 237 15.36 -12.85 18.15
N VAL A 238 14.50 -12.57 19.13
CA VAL A 238 13.05 -12.68 19.03
C VAL A 238 12.36 -11.37 19.39
N HIS A 239 11.16 -11.16 18.87
CA HIS A 239 10.29 -10.05 19.28
C HIS A 239 8.83 -10.51 19.40
N ASP A 240 8.02 -9.79 20.17
CA ASP A 240 6.59 -10.09 20.38
C ASP A 240 5.68 -8.94 19.91
N GLU A 241 5.94 -8.46 18.69
CA GLU A 241 5.10 -7.43 18.06
C GLU A 241 4.38 -8.00 16.84
N THR A 242 3.26 -7.37 16.47
CA THR A 242 2.51 -7.75 15.27
C THR A 242 3.37 -7.59 14.02
N ILE A 243 3.74 -8.72 13.43
CA ILE A 243 4.56 -8.75 12.23
C ILE A 243 3.73 -8.53 10.96
N ARG A 244 4.20 -7.63 10.09
CA ARG A 244 3.48 -7.22 8.86
C ARG A 244 4.19 -7.67 7.59
N PHE A 245 5.50 -7.84 7.67
CA PHE A 245 6.34 -8.23 6.54
C PHE A 245 7.39 -9.24 6.99
N ASN A 246 7.68 -10.21 6.12
CA ASN A 246 8.97 -10.87 6.09
C ASN A 246 9.89 -9.99 5.25
N VAL A 247 11.00 -9.54 5.84
CA VAL A 247 11.99 -8.68 5.18
C VAL A 247 13.33 -9.38 5.25
N VAL A 248 13.98 -9.56 4.10
CA VAL A 248 15.33 -10.10 4.00
C VAL A 248 16.19 -9.14 3.20
N LEU A 249 17.24 -8.64 3.82
CA LEU A 249 18.22 -7.70 3.25
C LEU A 249 19.54 -8.46 3.08
N VAL A 250 20.15 -8.34 1.90
CA VAL A 250 21.41 -9.00 1.56
C VAL A 250 22.39 -7.97 0.98
N ASP A 251 23.60 -7.93 1.53
CA ASP A 251 24.77 -7.19 1.05
C ASP A 251 24.55 -5.71 0.75
N GLU A 252 23.70 -5.04 1.53
CA GLU A 252 23.34 -3.63 1.27
C GLU A 252 22.84 -3.36 -0.17
N ARG A 253 22.37 -4.40 -0.86
CA ARG A 253 22.04 -4.38 -2.29
C ARG A 253 20.66 -4.90 -2.58
N LEU A 254 20.31 -6.06 -2.03
CA LEU A 254 19.05 -6.74 -2.32
C LEU A 254 18.13 -6.68 -1.10
N CYS A 255 16.85 -6.42 -1.33
CA CYS A 255 15.80 -6.50 -0.33
C CYS A 255 14.62 -7.32 -0.88
N VAL A 256 14.24 -8.38 -0.17
CA VAL A 256 13.09 -9.21 -0.47
C VAL A 256 12.05 -8.97 0.60
N VAL A 257 10.86 -8.53 0.18
CA VAL A 257 9.76 -8.18 1.08
C VAL A 257 8.53 -9.00 0.73
N GLN A 258 7.96 -9.67 1.73
CA GLN A 258 6.75 -10.46 1.58
C GLN A 258 5.75 -10.09 2.68
N PRO A 259 4.60 -9.47 2.35
CA PRO A 259 3.61 -9.15 3.36
C PRO A 259 2.98 -10.40 3.98
N TYR A 260 2.59 -10.28 5.24
CA TYR A 260 1.71 -11.23 5.91
C TYR A 260 0.26 -10.82 5.65
N LEU A 261 -0.36 -11.42 4.63
CA LEU A 261 -1.74 -11.12 4.28
C LEU A 261 -2.71 -11.68 5.33
N PRO A 262 -3.81 -10.99 5.66
CA PRO A 262 -4.86 -11.53 6.50
C PRO A 262 -5.55 -12.73 5.84
N HIS A 263 -5.91 -13.74 6.62
CA HIS A 263 -6.73 -14.89 6.18
C HIS A 263 -6.17 -15.64 4.94
N SER A 264 -4.89 -15.48 4.65
CA SER A 264 -4.21 -16.12 3.51
C SER A 264 -2.97 -16.82 4.02
N ARG A 265 -2.70 -18.01 3.47
CA ARG A 265 -1.48 -18.75 3.81
C ARG A 265 -0.27 -18.00 3.29
N GLY A 266 0.83 -18.04 4.03
CA GLY A 266 2.07 -17.36 3.63
C GLY A 266 2.59 -17.72 2.23
N VAL A 267 2.29 -18.89 1.68
CA VAL A 267 2.71 -19.28 0.32
C VAL A 267 2.05 -18.45 -0.78
N GLU A 268 0.84 -17.94 -0.54
CA GLU A 268 0.07 -17.12 -1.47
C GLU A 268 0.45 -15.63 -1.39
N SER A 269 1.27 -15.25 -0.42
CA SER A 269 1.72 -13.86 -0.29
C SER A 269 2.58 -13.46 -1.50
N PRO A 270 2.36 -12.27 -2.08
CA PRO A 270 3.25 -11.76 -3.11
C PRO A 270 4.65 -11.51 -2.56
N THR A 271 5.63 -11.41 -3.45
CA THR A 271 7.01 -11.04 -3.12
C THR A 271 7.41 -9.82 -3.92
N ILE A 272 7.92 -8.80 -3.22
CA ILE A 272 8.49 -7.60 -3.83
C ILE A 272 10.01 -7.72 -3.71
N VAL A 273 10.69 -7.68 -4.85
CA VAL A 273 12.14 -7.68 -4.93
C VAL A 273 12.60 -6.25 -5.20
N ILE A 274 13.48 -5.75 -4.35
CA ILE A 274 13.95 -4.37 -4.33
C ILE A 274 15.47 -4.40 -4.44
N GLU A 275 16.03 -3.62 -5.37
CA GLU A 275 17.47 -3.45 -5.53
C GLU A 275 17.86 -2.02 -5.17
N ARG A 276 18.74 -1.87 -4.17
CA ARG A 276 19.17 -0.57 -3.66
C ARG A 276 19.75 0.28 -4.79
N ARG A 277 19.24 1.49 -4.94
CA ARG A 277 19.79 2.51 -5.83
C ARG A 277 20.67 3.48 -5.03
N THR A 278 21.80 3.87 -5.59
CA THR A 278 22.82 4.70 -4.94
C THR A 278 22.47 6.19 -4.88
N HIS A 279 21.51 6.66 -5.69
CA HIS A 279 21.31 8.09 -5.94
C HIS A 279 19.97 8.66 -5.46
N VAL A 280 19.03 7.81 -5.01
CA VAL A 280 17.70 8.25 -4.54
C VAL A 280 17.27 7.37 -3.38
N ALA A 281 16.70 7.97 -2.33
CA ALA A 281 16.07 7.22 -1.24
C ALA A 281 14.83 6.48 -1.78
N GLY A 282 14.79 5.16 -1.61
CA GLY A 282 13.73 4.29 -2.10
C GLY A 282 13.21 3.33 -1.03
N LEU A 283 12.42 2.34 -1.44
CA LEU A 283 11.88 1.30 -0.57
C LEU A 283 12.97 0.50 0.17
N TYR A 284 14.17 0.35 -0.38
CA TYR A 284 15.27 -0.31 0.32
C TYR A 284 15.54 0.36 1.67
N THR A 285 15.69 1.70 1.66
CA THR A 285 15.92 2.49 2.88
C THR A 285 14.75 2.39 3.86
N VAL A 286 13.52 2.31 3.35
CA VAL A 286 12.32 2.12 4.19
C VAL A 286 12.38 0.77 4.90
N PHE A 287 12.63 -0.32 4.19
CA PHE A 287 12.65 -1.65 4.78
C PHE A 287 13.90 -1.91 5.63
N GLU A 288 15.01 -1.22 5.35
CA GLU A 288 16.16 -1.15 6.24
C GLU A 288 15.81 -0.51 7.58
N GLN A 289 15.05 0.59 7.59
CA GLN A 289 14.55 1.21 8.82
C GLN A 289 13.56 0.31 9.56
N VAL A 290 12.68 -0.39 8.85
CA VAL A 290 11.76 -1.38 9.44
C VAL A 290 12.56 -2.49 10.15
N PHE A 291 13.59 -3.04 9.50
CA PHE A 291 14.46 -4.02 10.13
C PHE A 291 15.18 -3.43 11.36
N ALA A 292 15.78 -2.25 11.23
CA ALA A 292 16.55 -1.62 12.31
C ALA A 292 15.68 -1.38 13.55
N SER A 293 14.47 -0.84 13.36
CA SER A 293 13.52 -0.60 14.45
C SER A 293 13.07 -1.90 15.12
N ALA A 294 12.79 -2.95 14.35
CA ALA A 294 12.41 -4.24 14.90
C ALA A 294 13.57 -4.91 15.66
N TRP A 295 14.79 -4.79 15.13
CA TRP A 295 16.01 -5.33 15.74
C TRP A 295 16.33 -4.67 17.08
N GLU A 296 16.17 -3.35 17.18
CA GLU A 296 16.37 -2.59 18.43
C GLU A 296 15.40 -3.03 19.55
N GLY A 297 14.15 -3.36 19.19
CA GLY A 297 13.17 -3.93 20.12
C GLY A 297 13.33 -5.43 20.38
N GLY A 298 14.25 -6.10 19.67
CA GLY A 298 14.50 -7.53 19.79
C GLY A 298 15.20 -7.91 21.09
N ARG A 299 14.95 -9.13 21.56
CA ARG A 299 15.60 -9.73 22.73
C ARG A 299 16.24 -11.07 22.38
N PRO A 300 17.22 -11.56 23.15
CA PRO A 300 17.73 -12.91 22.97
C PRO A 300 16.61 -13.96 23.06
N PRO A 301 16.64 -15.03 22.23
CA PRO A 301 15.70 -16.14 22.28
C PRO A 301 15.81 -16.98 23.55
#